data_AF-A0AAU6WYB5-F1
#
_entry.id   AF-A0AAU6WYB5-F1
#
_cell.length_a   1.000
_cell.length_b   1.000
_cell.length_c   1.000
_cell.angle_alpha   90.00
_cell.angle_beta   90.00
_cell.angle_gamma   90.00
#
_symmetry.space_group_name_H-M   'P 1'
#
loop_
_entity.id
_entity.type
_entity.pdbx_description
1 polymer ?
#
loop_
_entity_poly.entity_id
_entity_poly.type
_entity_poly.pdbx_seq_one_letter_code
_entity_poly.pdbx_strand_id
1 'polypeptide(L)'
;MQNLSFIQNQRAAYQNWYDMKTAAKLVNAQMGRTKLFKYLREQGFLMDDNIPYQIYIDRALFKVTIKDVRGKYGQLLFKSVVTLVSDLGIDAIKQSLKNNFSNEPKVQN
;
A
#
# COMPACT_ATOMS: atom_id res chain seq x y z
N MET A 1 27.31 -18.97 11.42
CA MET A 1 26.65 -17.82 10.75
C MET A 1 25.39 -18.34 10.09
N GLN A 2 24.20 -17.91 10.50
CA GLN A 2 22.96 -18.40 9.90
C GLN A 2 22.76 -17.81 8.49
N ASN A 3 22.33 -18.66 7.57
CA ASN A 3 22.27 -18.40 6.14
C ASN A 3 21.24 -17.31 5.83
N LEU A 4 21.70 -16.16 5.31
CA LEU A 4 20.87 -15.00 4.94
C LEU A 4 19.74 -15.37 3.96
N SER A 5 19.91 -16.44 3.17
CA SER A 5 18.88 -16.95 2.25
C SER A 5 17.66 -17.55 2.98
N PHE A 6 17.84 -18.11 4.18
CA PHE A 6 16.75 -18.74 4.93
C PHE A 6 15.83 -17.71 5.59
N ILE A 7 16.39 -16.60 6.07
CA ILE A 7 15.66 -15.50 6.71
C ILE A 7 14.81 -14.72 5.69
N GLN A 8 15.31 -14.54 4.47
CA GLN A 8 14.55 -13.91 3.37
C GLN A 8 13.34 -14.76 2.96
N ASN A 9 13.52 -16.09 2.88
CA ASN A 9 12.43 -17.02 2.56
C ASN A 9 11.35 -17.10 3.66
N GLN A 10 11.71 -16.93 4.94
CA GLN A 10 10.73 -16.96 6.03
C GLN A 10 9.82 -15.71 6.06
N ARG A 11 10.30 -14.55 5.61
CA ARG A 11 9.50 -13.31 5.50
C ARG A 11 8.48 -13.36 4.36
N ALA A 12 8.79 -14.04 3.26
CA ALA A 12 7.84 -14.23 2.16
C ALA A 12 6.63 -15.11 2.55
N ALA A 13 6.80 -16.03 3.52
CA ALA A 13 5.75 -16.93 3.98
C ALA A 13 4.77 -16.29 4.99
N TYR A 14 5.17 -15.22 5.70
CA TYR A 14 4.34 -14.51 6.69
C TYR A 14 4.23 -13.02 6.34
N GLN A 15 3.75 -12.71 5.14
CA GLN A 15 3.48 -11.34 4.73
C GLN A 15 2.02 -10.97 5.03
N ASN A 16 1.81 -9.99 5.90
CA ASN A 16 0.47 -9.46 6.14
C ASN A 16 0.07 -8.54 4.99
N TRP A 17 -1.22 -8.56 4.65
CA TRP A 17 -1.80 -7.70 3.64
C TRP A 17 -2.94 -6.88 4.25
N TYR A 18 -2.81 -5.57 4.13
CA TYR A 18 -3.74 -4.62 4.73
C TYR A 18 -4.54 -3.92 3.64
N ASP A 19 -5.85 -3.76 3.87
CA ASP A 19 -6.63 -2.85 3.04
C ASP A 19 -6.18 -1.41 3.26
N MET A 20 -6.51 -0.52 2.32
CA MET A 20 -6.05 0.87 2.38
C MET A 20 -6.56 1.62 3.64
N LYS A 21 -7.68 1.17 4.24
CA LYS A 21 -8.18 1.73 5.50
C LYS A 21 -7.24 1.41 6.66
N THR A 22 -6.79 0.16 6.73
CA THR A 22 -5.87 -0.32 7.76
C THR A 22 -4.47 0.22 7.52
N ALA A 23 -4.02 0.21 6.26
CA ALA A 23 -2.75 0.82 5.86
C ALA A 23 -2.65 2.29 6.29
N ALA A 24 -3.69 3.09 6.07
CA ALA A 24 -3.72 4.49 6.49
C ALA A 24 -3.52 4.68 8.00
N LYS A 25 -4.05 3.77 8.82
CA LYS A 25 -3.79 3.78 10.28
C LYS A 25 -2.35 3.41 10.60
N LEU A 26 -1.81 2.38 9.96
CA LEU A 26 -0.45 1.88 10.21
C LEU A 26 0.65 2.85 9.77
N VAL A 27 0.40 3.62 8.70
CA VAL A 27 1.30 4.69 8.25
C VAL A 27 1.43 5.81 9.30
N ASN A 28 0.48 5.93 10.23
CA ASN A 28 0.50 6.84 11.39
C ASN A 28 0.77 8.33 11.03
N ALA A 29 0.22 8.79 9.90
CA ALA A 29 0.39 10.15 9.40
C ALA A 29 -0.88 11.03 9.58
N GLN A 30 -1.78 10.66 10.50
CA GLN A 30 -3.11 11.27 10.67
C GLN A 30 -3.92 11.38 9.35
N MET A 31 -3.61 10.53 8.36
CA MET A 31 -4.27 10.55 7.06
C MET A 31 -5.37 9.49 7.01
N GLY A 32 -6.54 9.86 6.49
CA GLY A 32 -7.60 8.91 6.19
C GLY A 32 -7.32 8.15 4.89
N ARG A 33 -8.06 7.05 4.67
CA ARG A 33 -8.00 6.21 3.46
C ARG A 33 -7.97 7.03 2.16
N THR A 34 -8.86 8.01 2.02
CA THR A 34 -8.97 8.83 0.81
C THR A 34 -7.74 9.72 0.58
N LYS A 35 -7.20 10.31 1.66
CA LYS A 35 -5.96 11.09 1.57
C LYS A 35 -4.78 10.20 1.19
N LEU A 36 -4.71 8.98 1.71
CA LEU A 36 -3.66 8.03 1.34
C LEU A 36 -3.74 7.65 -0.14
N PHE A 37 -4.91 7.32 -0.67
CA PHE A 37 -5.07 7.06 -2.11
C PHE A 37 -4.63 8.26 -2.98
N LYS A 38 -4.99 9.48 -2.58
CA LYS A 38 -4.56 10.69 -3.29
C LYS A 38 -3.03 10.81 -3.28
N TYR A 39 -2.40 10.74 -2.10
CA TYR A 39 -0.95 10.81 -1.96
C TYR A 39 -0.23 9.75 -2.80
N LEU A 40 -0.67 8.48 -2.72
CA LEU A 40 -0.01 7.40 -3.44
C LEU A 40 -0.10 7.55 -4.97
N ARG A 41 -1.17 8.16 -5.49
CA ARG A 41 -1.27 8.51 -6.92
C ARG A 41 -0.32 9.63 -7.28
N GLU A 42 -0.29 10.71 -6.48
CA GLU A 42 0.60 11.86 -6.69
C GLU A 42 2.08 11.46 -6.63
N GLN A 43 2.44 10.48 -5.81
CA GLN A 43 3.80 9.95 -5.71
C GLN A 43 4.11 8.81 -6.70
N GLY A 44 3.17 8.46 -7.59
CA GLY A 44 3.39 7.45 -8.61
C GLY A 44 3.47 6.02 -8.09
N PHE A 45 2.94 5.71 -6.90
CA PHE A 45 2.75 4.33 -6.44
C PHE A 45 1.52 3.68 -7.07
N LEU A 46 0.45 4.46 -7.27
CA LEU A 46 -0.81 4.01 -7.86
C LEU A 46 -1.13 4.79 -9.13
N MET A 47 -1.85 4.13 -10.04
CA MET A 47 -2.52 4.73 -11.19
C MET A 47 -3.81 5.45 -10.76
N ASP A 48 -4.44 6.18 -11.68
CA ASP A 48 -5.64 6.98 -11.40
C ASP A 48 -6.84 6.16 -10.91
N ASP A 49 -6.91 4.89 -11.30
CA ASP A 49 -7.92 3.91 -10.88
C ASP A 49 -7.60 3.23 -9.52
N ASN A 50 -6.54 3.66 -8.84
CA ASN A 50 -6.02 3.13 -7.56
C ASN A 50 -5.37 1.74 -7.66
N ILE A 51 -5.02 1.28 -8.86
CA ILE A 51 -4.24 0.07 -9.06
C ILE A 51 -2.74 0.42 -8.98
N PRO A 52 -1.92 -0.36 -8.27
CA PRO A 52 -0.48 -0.14 -8.20
C PRO A 52 0.20 -0.40 -9.55
N TYR A 53 1.24 0.37 -9.86
CA TYR A 53 2.10 0.05 -11.00
C TYR A 53 2.77 -1.32 -10.79
N GLN A 54 2.95 -2.07 -11.88
CA GLN A 54 3.48 -3.44 -11.87
C GLN A 54 4.77 -3.58 -11.07
N ILE A 55 5.69 -2.61 -11.19
CA ILE A 55 6.97 -2.60 -10.46
C ILE A 55 6.79 -2.71 -8.93
N TYR A 56 5.72 -2.17 -8.36
CA TYR A 56 5.47 -2.25 -6.91
C TYR A 56 4.71 -3.50 -6.50
N ILE A 57 4.04 -4.17 -7.44
CA ILE A 57 3.52 -5.52 -7.27
C ILE A 57 4.67 -6.52 -7.26
N ASP A 58 5.58 -6.41 -8.24
CA ASP A 58 6.75 -7.29 -8.37
C ASP A 58 7.71 -7.17 -7.18
N ARG A 59 7.78 -5.97 -6.57
CA ARG A 59 8.51 -5.71 -5.31
C ARG A 59 7.75 -6.15 -4.05
N ALA A 60 6.59 -6.78 -4.18
CA ALA A 60 5.73 -7.21 -3.08
C ALA A 60 5.33 -6.08 -2.10
N LEU A 61 5.26 -4.82 -2.56
CA LEU A 61 4.75 -3.71 -1.75
C LEU A 61 3.23 -3.67 -1.75
N PHE A 62 2.64 -3.98 -2.90
CA PHE A 62 1.20 -4.02 -3.10
C PHE A 62 0.76 -5.34 -3.72
N LYS A 63 -0.53 -5.64 -3.57
CA LYS A 63 -1.21 -6.74 -4.24
C LYS A 63 -2.60 -6.29 -4.65
N VAL A 64 -3.06 -6.76 -5.79
CA VAL A 64 -4.45 -6.58 -6.24
C VAL A 64 -5.21 -7.87 -5.96
N THR A 65 -6.39 -7.76 -5.38
CA THR A 65 -7.30 -8.88 -5.13
C THR A 65 -8.73 -8.53 -5.48
N ILE A 66 -9.57 -9.54 -5.60
CA ILE A 66 -11.01 -9.38 -5.78
C ILE A 66 -11.69 -9.60 -4.42
N LYS A 67 -12.56 -8.67 -4.05
CA LYS A 67 -13.41 -8.77 -2.86
C LYS A 67 -14.87 -8.85 -3.26
N ASP A 68 -15.56 -9.84 -2.72
CA ASP A 68 -17.02 -9.94 -2.84
C ASP A 68 -17.69 -8.83 -2.03
N VAL A 69 -18.51 -8.03 -2.70
CA VAL A 69 -19.38 -7.05 -2.05
C VAL A 69 -20.75 -7.69 -1.90
N ARG A 70 -21.16 -7.89 -0.64
CA ARG A 70 -22.43 -8.52 -0.30
C ARG A 70 -23.44 -7.50 0.21
N GLY A 71 -24.71 -7.70 -0.14
CA GLY A 71 -25.82 -6.90 0.36
C GLY A 71 -26.14 -7.20 1.81
N LYS A 72 -27.08 -6.43 2.39
CA LYS A 72 -27.53 -6.59 3.78
C LYS A 72 -28.04 -8.00 4.10
N TYR A 73 -28.57 -8.71 3.10
CA TYR A 73 -29.12 -10.06 3.23
C TYR A 73 -28.13 -11.15 2.77
N GLY A 74 -26.84 -10.81 2.60
CA GLY A 74 -25.78 -11.77 2.28
C GLY A 74 -25.64 -12.16 0.80
N GLN A 75 -26.53 -11.68 -0.07
CA GLN A 75 -26.45 -11.90 -1.51
C GLN A 75 -25.22 -11.22 -2.11
N LEU A 76 -24.55 -11.86 -3.06
CA LEU A 76 -23.45 -11.26 -3.81
C LEU A 76 -24.02 -10.17 -4.73
N LEU A 77 -23.55 -8.93 -4.58
CA LEU A 77 -23.94 -7.83 -5.46
C LEU A 77 -22.97 -7.71 -6.63
N PHE A 78 -21.68 -7.55 -6.33
CA PHE A 78 -20.63 -7.46 -7.33
C PHE A 78 -19.27 -7.81 -6.74
N LYS A 79 -18.28 -7.99 -7.61
CA LYS A 79 -16.87 -8.22 -7.27
C LYS A 79 -16.11 -6.91 -7.43
N SER A 80 -15.44 -6.46 -6.38
CA SER A 80 -14.66 -5.22 -6.38
C SER A 80 -13.17 -5.53 -6.41
N VAL A 81 -12.43 -4.78 -7.23
CA VAL A 81 -10.97 -4.83 -7.25
C VAL A 81 -10.44 -4.01 -6.08
N VAL A 82 -9.58 -4.62 -5.26
CA VAL A 82 -9.05 -4.01 -4.04
C VAL A 82 -7.53 -4.10 -4.04
N THR A 83 -6.89 -2.95 -3.85
CA THR A 83 -5.45 -2.85 -3.60
C THR A 83 -5.16 -3.05 -2.11
N LEU A 84 -4.25 -3.98 -1.82
CA LEU A 84 -3.71 -4.28 -0.50
C LEU A 84 -2.26 -3.81 -0.42
N VAL A 85 -1.84 -3.46 0.79
CA VAL A 85 -0.49 -3.00 1.11
C VAL A 85 0.16 -4.00 2.04
N SER A 86 1.39 -4.41 1.77
CA SER A 86 2.14 -5.28 2.66
C SER A 86 2.84 -4.51 3.78
N ASP A 87 3.39 -5.20 4.77
CA ASP A 87 4.26 -4.58 5.79
C ASP A 87 5.41 -3.76 5.15
N LEU A 88 6.08 -4.32 4.13
CA LEU A 88 7.13 -3.64 3.37
C LEU A 88 6.59 -2.41 2.62
N GLY A 89 5.37 -2.50 2.07
CA GLY A 89 4.69 -1.37 1.47
C GLY A 89 4.42 -0.24 2.46
N ILE A 90 3.99 -0.56 3.69
CA ILE A 90 3.79 0.44 4.75
C ILE A 90 5.09 1.18 5.06
N ASP A 91 6.21 0.46 5.18
CA ASP A 91 7.51 1.07 5.46
C ASP A 91 7.98 1.98 4.32
N ALA A 92 7.80 1.54 3.06
CA ALA A 92 8.12 2.35 1.89
C ALA A 92 7.28 3.65 1.84
N ILE A 93 5.98 3.56 2.15
CA ILE A 93 5.09 4.73 2.22
C ILE A 93 5.53 5.69 3.33
N LYS A 94 5.85 5.18 4.52
CA LYS A 94 6.37 6.01 5.63
C LYS A 94 7.67 6.71 5.25
N GLN A 95 8.58 6.02 4.56
CA GLN A 95 9.84 6.60 4.09
C GLN A 95 9.59 7.70 3.06
N SER A 96 8.71 7.44 2.08
CA SER A 96 8.30 8.43 1.07
C SER A 96 7.71 9.68 1.73
N LEU A 97 6.87 9.52 2.76
CA LEU A 97 6.30 10.64 3.50
C LEU A 97 7.40 11.47 4.18
N LYS A 98 8.32 10.83 4.91
CA LYS A 98 9.44 11.51 5.56
C LYS A 98 10.28 12.31 4.57
N ASN A 99 10.64 11.70 3.44
CA ASN A 99 11.45 12.34 2.40
C ASN A 99 10.77 13.57 1.82
N ASN A 100 9.44 13.58 1.71
CA ASN A 100 8.68 14.73 1.24
C ASN A 100 8.54 15.83 2.31
N PHE A 101 8.53 15.50 3.60
CA PHE A 101 8.55 16.50 4.68
C PHE A 101 9.92 17.13 4.90
N SER A 102 11.02 16.46 4.53
CA SER A 102 12.37 17.02 4.57
C SER A 102 12.70 17.94 3.39
N ASN A 103 11.87 17.96 2.36
CA ASN A 103 11.98 18.83 1.19
C ASN A 103 10.91 19.93 1.27
N GLU A 104 11.08 20.91 2.15
CA GLU A 104 10.39 22.20 2.00
C GLU A 104 10.82 22.89 0.69
N PRO A 105 9.95 23.71 0.08
CA PRO A 105 10.11 24.12 -1.31
C PRO A 105 11.43 24.86 -1.49
N LYS A 106 12.29 24.33 -2.37
CA LYS A 106 13.33 25.15 -2.98
C LYS A 106 12.60 26.24 -3.76
N VAL A 107 12.58 27.45 -3.18
CA VAL A 107 12.20 28.68 -3.87
C VAL A 107 12.94 28.68 -5.20
N GLN A 108 12.19 28.57 -6.29
CA GLN A 108 12.75 28.68 -7.63
C GLN A 108 13.14 30.14 -7.80
N ASN A 109 14.45 30.39 -7.88
CA ASN A 109 15.01 31.67 -8.32
C ASN A 109 14.74 31.91 -9.80
#